data_AF-A0A344U1N4-F1
#
_entry.id   AF-A0A344U1N4-F1
#
_cell.length_a   1.000
_cell.length_b   1.000
_cell.length_c   1.000
_cell.angle_alpha   90.00
_cell.angle_beta   90.00
_cell.angle_gamma   90.00
#
_symmetry.space_group_name_H-M   'P 1'
#
loop_
_entity.id
_entity.type
_entity.pdbx_description
1 polymer ?
#
loop_
_entity_poly.entity_id
_entity_poly.type
_entity_poly.pdbx_seq_one_letter_code
_entity_poly.pdbx_strand_id
1 'polypeptide(L)' 'MSDGKQPGEPTARRMREEAEELELAAQHASDPEERRRLTDEALRIRERIERESGPEGATMDPM' A
#
# COMPACT_ATOMS: atom_id res chain seq x y z
N MET A 1 11.73 20.76 18.61
CA MET A 1 10.61 19.96 18.10
C MET A 1 10.97 19.63 16.66
N SER A 2 11.68 18.52 16.48
CA SER A 2 12.15 18.09 15.18
C SER A 2 11.16 17.08 14.67
N ASP A 3 10.37 17.43 13.66
CA ASP A 3 9.84 16.42 12.75
C ASP A 3 9.58 17.11 11.41
N GLY A 4 10.61 17.01 10.56
CA GLY A 4 10.56 17.45 9.19
C GLY A 4 9.49 16.67 8.46
N LYS A 5 8.31 17.28 8.33
CA LYS A 5 7.26 16.84 7.42
C LYS A 5 7.79 17.01 5.98
N GLN A 6 8.59 16.06 5.50
CA GLN A 6 8.90 15.93 4.08
C GLN A 6 7.61 15.57 3.35
N PRO A 7 7.10 16.41 2.42
CA PRO A 7 6.01 16.04 1.54
C PRO A 7 6.64 15.32 0.34
N GLY A 8 6.81 14.00 0.41
CA GLY A 8 7.55 13.29 -0.64
C GLY A 8 7.15 11.83 -0.87
N GLU A 9 6.89 11.06 0.18
CA GLU A 9 6.45 9.67 0.04
C GLU A 9 4.97 9.49 0.45
N PRO A 10 4.15 8.78 -0.34
CA PRO A 10 2.83 8.38 0.11
C PRO A 10 3.03 7.53 1.35
N THR A 11 2.55 8.02 2.50
CA THR A 11 2.68 7.29 3.74
C THR A 11 1.98 5.94 3.62
N ALA A 12 2.47 4.91 4.32
CA ALA A 12 1.85 3.57 4.37
C ALA A 12 0.33 3.62 4.63
N ARG A 13 -0.15 4.67 5.31
CA ARG A 13 -1.58 4.93 5.52
C ARG A 13 -2.33 5.29 4.23
N ARG A 14 -1.79 6.17 3.38
CA ARG A 14 -2.41 6.53 2.10
C ARG A 14 -2.44 5.35 1.13
N MET A 15 -1.38 4.56 1.12
CA MET A 15 -1.31 3.36 0.30
C MET A 15 -2.32 2.29 0.77
N ARG A 16 -2.60 2.19 2.07
CA ARG A 16 -3.70 1.34 2.57
C ARG A 16 -5.05 1.83 2.07
N GLU A 17 -5.30 3.14 2.17
CA GLU A 17 -6.55 3.74 1.66
C GLU A 17 -6.73 3.46 0.16
N GLU A 18 -5.68 3.60 -0.64
CA GLU A 18 -5.70 3.29 -2.08
C GLU A 18 -5.98 1.81 -2.37
N ALA A 19 -5.39 0.88 -1.60
CA ALA A 19 -5.67 -0.55 -1.73
C ALA A 19 -7.14 -0.89 -1.37
N GLU A 20 -7.70 -0.25 -0.34
CA GLU A 20 -9.11 -0.42 0.04
C GLU A 20 -10.06 0.12 -1.04
N GLU A 21 -9.75 1.26 -1.65
CA GLU A 21 -10.53 1.80 -2.77
C GLU A 21 -10.51 0.87 -4.00
N LEU A 22 -9.36 0.27 -4.30
CA LEU A 22 -9.23 -0.71 -5.39
C LEU A 22 -10.01 -2.00 -5.10
N GLU A 23 -9.98 -2.52 -3.87
CA GLU A 23 -10.80 -3.68 -3.47
C GLU A 23 -12.30 -3.35 -3.53
N LEU A 24 -12.72 -2.13 -3.17
CA LEU A 24 -14.11 -1.71 -3.29
C LEU A 24 -14.53 -1.62 -4.76
N ALA A 25 -13.71 -0.98 -5.60
CA ALA A 25 -13.92 -0.90 -7.03
C ALA A 25 -14.00 -2.30 -7.66
N ALA A 26 -13.14 -3.23 -7.24
CA ALA A 26 -13.17 -4.62 -7.68
C ALA A 26 -14.49 -5.33 -7.34
N GLN A 27 -15.06 -5.05 -6.16
CA GLN A 27 -16.36 -5.60 -5.75
C GLN A 27 -17.52 -5.03 -6.56
N HIS A 28 -17.43 -3.76 -6.96
CA HIS A 28 -18.42 -3.10 -7.82
C HIS A 28 -18.23 -3.40 -9.32
N ALA A 29 -17.04 -3.85 -9.72
CA ALA A 29 -16.73 -4.21 -11.09
C ALA A 29 -17.57 -5.41 -11.53
N SER A 30 -18.34 -5.20 -12.59
CA SER A 30 -19.14 -6.26 -13.21
C SER A 30 -18.32 -7.12 -14.17
N ASP A 31 -17.18 -6.62 -14.64
CA ASP A 31 -16.26 -7.34 -15.51
C ASP A 31 -15.27 -8.20 -14.68
N PRO A 32 -15.15 -9.50 -14.97
CA PRO A 32 -14.28 -10.40 -14.23
C PRO A 32 -12.78 -10.14 -14.46
N GLU A 33 -12.37 -9.63 -15.63
CA GLU A 33 -10.99 -9.22 -15.89
C GLU A 33 -10.65 -7.93 -15.14
N GLU A 34 -11.57 -6.96 -15.16
CA GLU A 34 -11.39 -5.69 -14.44
C GLU A 34 -11.29 -5.91 -12.92
N ARG A 35 -12.19 -6.73 -12.37
CA ARG A 35 -12.13 -7.13 -10.96
C ARG A 35 -10.79 -7.77 -10.61
N ARG A 36 -10.26 -8.66 -11.45
CA ARG A 36 -8.95 -9.28 -11.24
C ARG A 36 -7.83 -8.26 -11.24
N ARG A 37 -7.81 -7.33 -12.20
CA ARG A 37 -6.80 -6.27 -12.27
C ARG A 37 -6.81 -5.39 -11.02
N LEU A 38 -7.98 -4.94 -10.59
CA LEU A 38 -8.15 -4.09 -9.41
C LEU A 38 -7.71 -4.83 -8.13
N THR A 39 -8.07 -6.12 -8.00
CA THR A 39 -7.63 -6.95 -6.87
C THR A 39 -6.11 -7.17 -6.88
N ASP A 40 -5.52 -7.46 -8.04
CA ASP A 40 -4.07 -7.64 -8.20
C ASP A 40 -3.30 -6.34 -7.93
N GLU A 41 -3.89 -5.18 -8.20
CA GLU A 41 -3.31 -3.88 -7.90
C GLU A 41 -3.37 -3.56 -6.41
N ALA A 42 -4.51 -3.81 -5.74
CA ALA A 42 -4.63 -3.69 -4.30
C ALA A 42 -3.62 -4.58 -3.54
N LEU A 43 -3.43 -5.83 -4.00
CA LEU A 43 -2.45 -6.76 -3.43
C LEU A 43 -1.01 -6.25 -3.59
N ARG A 44 -0.66 -5.72 -4.77
CA ARG A 44 0.67 -5.13 -5.01
C ARG A 44 0.95 -3.93 -4.10
N ILE A 45 -0.05 -3.11 -3.84
CA ILE A 45 0.07 -1.98 -2.92
C ILE A 45 0.31 -2.48 -1.49
N ARG A 46 -0.42 -3.50 -1.03
CA ARG A 46 -0.20 -4.12 0.30
C ARG A 46 1.20 -4.72 0.43
N GLU A 47 1.68 -5.44 -0.59
CA GLU A 47 3.04 -5.99 -0.62
C GLU A 47 4.09 -4.85 -0.54
N ARG A 48 3.88 -3.75 -1.26
CA ARG A 48 4.78 -2.59 -1.20
C ARG A 48 4.79 -1.98 0.21
N ILE A 49 3.63 -1.83 0.83
CA ILE A 49 3.52 -1.35 2.21
C ILE A 49 4.23 -2.28 3.18
N GLU A 50 4.09 -3.60 3.02
CA GLU A 50 4.79 -4.59 3.85
C GLU A 50 6.30 -4.55 3.64
N ARG A 51 6.78 -4.30 2.42
CA ARG A 51 8.21 -4.12 2.14
C ARG A 51 8.76 -2.81 2.70
N GLU A 52 7.99 -1.73 2.62
CA GLU A 52 8.38 -0.39 3.11
C GLU A 52 8.19 -0.23 4.62
N SER A 53 7.23 -0.94 5.23
CA SER A 53 6.91 -0.90 6.67
C SER A 53 7.45 -2.11 7.44
N GLY A 54 7.95 -3.14 6.74
CA GLY A 54 8.50 -4.36 7.32
C GLY A 54 9.94 -4.18 7.80
N PRO A 55 10.47 -5.17 8.53
CA PRO A 55 11.79 -5.12 9.16
C PRO A 55 12.98 -5.02 8.19
N GLU A 56 12.75 -4.97 6.88
CA GLU A 56 13.79 -4.71 5.87
C GLU A 56 14.05 -3.20 5.67
N GLY A 57 13.09 -2.34 6.01
CA GLY A 57 13.25 -0.88 6.07
C GLY A 57 13.72 -0.36 7.43
N ALA A 58 13.51 -1.15 8.49
CA ALA A 58 14.26 -1.00 9.72
C ALA A 58 15.64 -1.59 9.46
N THR A 59 16.66 -0.72 9.43
CA THR A 59 18.04 -1.14 9.64
C THR A 59 18.07 -2.30 10.65
N MET A 60 18.77 -3.38 10.29
CA MET A 60 19.33 -4.28 11.29
C MET A 60 19.77 -3.43 12.49
N ASP A 61 19.06 -3.51 13.61
CA ASP A 61 19.57 -3.10 14.90
C ASP A 61 20.28 -4.36 15.40
N PRO A 62 21.62 -4.47 15.29
CA PRO A 62 22.31 -5.59 15.86
C PRO A 62 22.28 -5.40 17.38
N MET A 63 21.51 -6.24 18.07
CA MET A 63 21.76 -6.52 19.50
C MET A 63 23.18 -7.05 19.69
#